data_AF-A0A4P5Y366-F1
#
_entry.id   AF-A0A4P5Y366-F1
#
_cell.length_a   1.000
_cell.length_b   1.000
_cell.length_c   1.000
_cell.angle_alpha   90.00
_cell.angle_beta   90.00
_cell.angle_gamma   90.00
#
_symmetry.space_group_name_H-M   'P 1'
#
loop_
_entity.id
_entity.type
_entity.pdbx_description
1 polymer ?
#
loop_
_entity_poly.entity_id
_entity_poly.type
_entity_poly.pdbx_seq_one_letter_code
_entity_poly.pdbx_strand_id
1 'polypeptide(L)'
;MNALMNKPTLNRICFLSSLTLSLTMLASFLGCATQGGLSFSQSKPITREEAVATWSLTDSENELFNMILSADGSAVDTWWKGEDGAKGERGRWELVNGTIDIRLNSGWRDVISRSALGYDKLGYPPGLAPGSGPQKEAVNSGDAVKVSGDDLRFVGVWIIPGALAGPKYELYTALRSDGMAMKSIDAINQGTWQIESGIAHLYWADGWHTTIEPVDDGTFFSKSWKPGVALNEMPSGSAVVRRVMK
;
A
#
# COMPACT_ATOMS: atom_id res chain seq x y z
N MET A 1 23.42 -61.33 0.60
CA MET A 1 22.07 -61.74 0.13
C MET A 1 21.43 -60.47 -0.41
N ASN A 2 21.58 -60.13 -1.71
CA ASN A 2 20.76 -60.58 -2.87
C ASN A 2 19.26 -60.35 -2.61
N ALA A 3 18.43 -59.69 -3.44
CA ALA A 3 18.40 -59.39 -4.87
C ALA A 3 17.38 -58.22 -5.08
N LEU A 4 17.65 -57.17 -5.87
CA LEU A 4 17.38 -56.97 -7.31
C LEU A 4 15.90 -56.88 -7.77
N MET A 5 15.63 -55.76 -8.47
CA MET A 5 14.69 -55.53 -9.60
C MET A 5 13.18 -55.41 -9.31
N ASN A 6 12.37 -54.55 -9.96
CA ASN A 6 12.45 -54.03 -11.33
C ASN A 6 11.62 -52.74 -11.56
N LYS A 7 12.04 -51.93 -12.54
CA LYS A 7 11.28 -50.82 -13.16
C LYS A 7 10.33 -51.34 -14.26
N PRO A 8 9.43 -50.49 -14.77
CA PRO A 8 9.22 -50.42 -16.22
C PRO A 8 9.57 -49.05 -16.80
N THR A 9 10.20 -49.12 -17.97
CA THR A 9 10.61 -48.07 -18.89
C THR A 9 9.46 -47.69 -19.84
N LEU A 10 9.46 -46.45 -20.33
CA LEU A 10 8.92 -46.16 -21.66
C LEU A 10 9.77 -45.08 -22.35
N ASN A 11 10.46 -45.54 -23.39
CA ASN A 11 11.16 -44.78 -24.41
C ASN A 11 10.16 -44.13 -25.39
N ARG A 12 10.50 -42.96 -25.92
CA ARG A 12 10.61 -42.65 -27.37
C ARG A 12 10.91 -41.15 -27.55
N ILE A 13 12.14 -40.79 -27.93
CA ILE A 13 12.67 -40.61 -29.30
C ILE A 13 12.24 -39.28 -29.95
N CYS A 14 13.26 -38.49 -30.26
CA CYS A 14 13.32 -37.18 -30.90
C CYS A 14 12.68 -37.11 -32.29
N PHE A 15 12.25 -35.91 -32.69
CA PHE A 15 12.51 -35.37 -34.04
C PHE A 15 12.68 -33.85 -33.98
N LEU A 16 13.87 -33.37 -34.32
CA LEU A 16 14.09 -32.02 -34.84
C LEU A 16 13.62 -32.01 -36.30
N SER A 17 12.91 -30.95 -36.70
CA SER A 17 12.79 -30.57 -38.10
C SER A 17 12.81 -29.05 -38.22
N SER A 18 13.95 -28.55 -38.64
CA SER A 18 14.15 -27.22 -39.20
C SER A 18 13.33 -27.07 -40.47
N LEU A 19 12.49 -26.03 -40.54
CA LEU A 19 11.85 -25.60 -41.78
C LEU A 19 12.19 -24.12 -42.00
N THR A 20 13.22 -23.88 -42.80
CA THR A 20 13.49 -22.60 -43.44
C THR A 20 12.51 -22.42 -44.59
N LEU A 21 11.65 -21.40 -44.51
CA LEU A 21 10.91 -20.91 -45.68
C LEU A 21 11.38 -19.49 -45.99
N SER A 22 12.17 -19.39 -47.05
CA SER A 22 12.41 -18.13 -47.76
C SER A 22 11.14 -17.82 -48.56
N LEU A 23 10.55 -16.64 -48.33
CA LEU A 23 9.61 -16.05 -49.27
C LEU A 23 9.94 -14.57 -49.45
N THR A 24 10.64 -14.28 -50.55
CA THR A 24 10.73 -12.95 -51.13
C THR A 24 9.38 -12.59 -51.75
N MET A 25 8.76 -11.51 -51.28
CA MET A 25 7.76 -10.78 -52.07
C MET A 25 8.13 -9.30 -52.09
N LEU A 26 8.52 -8.83 -53.27
CA LEU A 26 8.44 -7.43 -53.65
C LEU A 26 6.96 -7.12 -53.93
N ALA A 27 6.40 -6.15 -53.21
CA ALA A 27 5.21 -5.44 -53.65
C ALA A 27 5.43 -3.94 -53.39
N SER A 28 5.87 -3.23 -54.43
CA SER A 28 5.73 -1.79 -54.54
C SER A 28 4.30 -1.49 -54.98
N PHE A 29 3.61 -0.57 -54.30
CA PHE A 29 2.86 0.57 -54.86
C PHE A 29 1.87 1.15 -53.83
N LEU A 30 2.07 2.45 -53.57
CA LEU A 30 1.06 3.49 -53.34
C LEU A 30 0.07 3.33 -52.17
N GLY A 31 0.34 4.10 -51.10
CA GLY A 31 -0.65 5.05 -50.58
C GLY A 31 -1.87 4.48 -49.84
N CYS A 32 -1.71 4.21 -48.56
CA CYS A 32 -2.60 4.79 -47.57
C CYS A 32 -1.82 4.92 -46.27
N ALA A 33 -1.41 6.14 -45.93
CA ALA A 33 -0.97 6.44 -44.59
C ALA A 33 -2.20 6.30 -43.68
N THR A 34 -2.47 5.10 -43.18
CA THR A 34 -3.26 4.95 -41.96
C THR A 34 -2.39 5.50 -40.83
N GLN A 35 -2.44 6.83 -40.66
CA GLN A 35 -2.30 7.47 -39.36
C GLN A 35 -3.46 7.00 -38.47
N GLY A 36 -3.49 5.71 -38.18
CA GLY A 36 -4.17 5.17 -37.01
C GLY A 36 -3.24 5.35 -35.83
N GLY A 37 -2.79 6.59 -35.60
CA GLY A 37 -2.29 6.94 -34.28
C GLY A 37 -3.46 6.70 -33.36
N LEU A 38 -3.37 5.66 -32.54
CA LEU A 38 -4.11 5.62 -31.29
C LEU A 38 -3.69 6.91 -30.59
N SER A 39 -4.50 7.95 -30.74
CA SER A 39 -4.47 9.08 -29.86
C SER A 39 -4.93 8.49 -28.53
N PHE A 40 -3.97 7.99 -27.76
CA PHE A 40 -4.13 7.90 -26.32
C PHE A 40 -4.43 9.34 -25.93
N SER A 41 -5.73 9.63 -25.78
CA SER A 41 -6.18 10.87 -25.17
C SER A 41 -5.35 11.01 -23.92
N GLN A 42 -4.51 12.05 -23.87
CA GLN A 42 -3.74 12.34 -22.66
C GLN A 42 -4.77 12.40 -21.54
N SER A 43 -4.71 11.42 -20.66
CA SER A 43 -5.60 11.33 -19.51
C SER A 43 -5.58 12.67 -18.80
N LYS A 44 -6.75 13.20 -18.45
CA LYS A 44 -6.88 14.48 -17.75
C LYS A 44 -5.86 14.54 -16.59
N PRO A 45 -5.01 15.59 -16.52
CA PRO A 45 -4.06 15.75 -15.43
C PRO A 45 -4.75 15.65 -14.06
N ILE A 46 -4.06 15.05 -13.09
CA ILE A 46 -4.52 15.01 -11.70
C ILE A 46 -4.40 16.42 -11.10
N THR A 47 -5.46 16.91 -10.45
CA THR A 47 -5.43 18.21 -9.75
C THR A 47 -4.95 18.04 -8.31
N ARG A 48 -4.54 19.12 -7.66
CA ARG A 48 -4.06 19.07 -6.27
C ARG A 48 -5.17 18.65 -5.31
N GLU A 49 -6.38 19.15 -5.52
CA GLU A 49 -7.57 18.80 -4.73
C GLU A 49 -7.89 17.31 -4.84
N GLU A 50 -7.65 16.73 -6.02
CA GLU A 50 -7.86 15.31 -6.25
C GLU A 50 -6.76 14.44 -5.63
N ALA A 51 -5.50 14.90 -5.68
CA ALA A 51 -4.36 14.21 -5.11
C ALA A 51 -4.44 14.07 -3.58
N VAL A 52 -4.96 15.11 -2.89
CA VAL A 52 -5.19 15.09 -1.43
C VAL A 52 -6.23 14.04 -1.10
N ALA A 53 -5.76 12.90 -0.58
CA ALA A 53 -6.56 11.72 -0.29
C ALA A 53 -5.74 10.66 0.43
N THR A 54 -6.43 9.61 0.85
CA THR A 54 -5.83 8.31 1.10
C THR A 54 -5.93 7.45 -0.16
N TRP A 55 -4.80 6.91 -0.59
CA TRP A 55 -4.67 6.01 -1.74
C TRP A 55 -4.28 4.61 -1.26
N SER A 56 -4.94 3.57 -1.75
CA SER A 56 -4.48 2.19 -1.62
C SER A 56 -3.52 1.88 -2.74
N LEU A 57 -2.35 1.38 -2.38
CA LEU A 57 -1.25 1.00 -3.25
C LEU A 57 -0.80 -0.41 -2.87
N THR A 58 -0.01 -1.06 -3.73
CA THR A 58 0.68 -2.32 -3.39
C THR A 58 2.19 -2.15 -3.43
N ASP A 59 2.89 -2.92 -2.59
CA ASP A 59 4.35 -3.06 -2.65
C ASP A 59 4.76 -4.13 -3.68
N SER A 60 6.06 -4.41 -3.78
CA SER A 60 6.60 -5.40 -4.73
C SER A 60 6.19 -6.86 -4.43
N GLU A 61 5.64 -7.12 -3.25
CA GLU A 61 5.10 -8.42 -2.83
C GLU A 61 3.58 -8.46 -2.98
N ASN A 62 2.99 -7.44 -3.62
CA ASN A 62 1.55 -7.27 -3.78
C ASN A 62 0.80 -7.11 -2.45
N GLU A 63 1.48 -6.65 -1.39
CA GLU A 63 0.82 -6.32 -0.14
C GLU A 63 0.27 -4.89 -0.19
N LEU A 64 -1.00 -4.74 0.23
CA LEU A 64 -1.64 -3.43 0.30
C LEU A 64 -0.97 -2.57 1.37
N PHE A 65 -0.79 -1.30 1.05
CA PHE A 65 -0.59 -0.24 2.02
C PHE A 65 -1.36 1.00 1.58
N ASN A 66 -1.67 1.87 2.53
CA ASN A 66 -2.29 3.14 2.24
C ASN A 66 -1.25 4.26 2.25
N MET A 67 -1.32 5.13 1.27
CA MET A 67 -0.56 6.39 1.18
C MET A 67 -1.51 7.56 1.46
N ILE A 68 -1.25 8.31 2.52
CA ILE A 68 -2.03 9.46 2.94
C ILE A 68 -1.33 10.72 2.46
N LEU A 69 -1.99 11.51 1.60
CA LEU A 69 -1.46 12.74 1.02
C LEU A 69 -2.22 13.95 1.56
N SER A 70 -1.54 14.82 2.30
CA SER A 70 -2.12 16.01 2.91
C SER A 70 -1.99 17.24 2.02
N ALA A 71 -2.84 18.25 2.21
CA ALA A 71 -2.85 19.48 1.39
C ALA A 71 -1.54 20.30 1.43
N ASP A 72 -0.75 20.18 2.50
CA ASP A 72 0.55 20.84 2.66
C ASP A 72 1.71 20.14 1.89
N GLY A 73 1.40 19.08 1.15
CA GLY A 73 2.39 18.29 0.42
C GLY A 73 3.10 17.26 1.29
N SER A 74 2.64 16.97 2.51
CA SER A 74 3.16 15.87 3.32
C SER A 74 2.54 14.52 2.93
N ALA A 75 3.33 13.46 3.07
CA ALA A 75 2.93 12.08 2.82
C ALA A 75 3.30 11.20 4.02
N VAL A 76 2.43 10.26 4.39
CA VAL A 76 2.70 9.15 5.32
C VAL A 76 2.03 7.91 4.77
N ASP A 77 2.73 6.79 4.81
CA ASP A 77 2.13 5.51 4.50
C ASP A 77 1.78 4.67 5.74
N THR A 78 1.07 3.58 5.52
CA THR A 78 0.82 2.54 6.53
C THR A 78 1.70 1.31 6.28
N TRP A 79 2.78 1.43 5.52
CA TRP A 79 3.64 0.29 5.20
C TRP A 79 4.56 0.02 6.39
N TRP A 80 4.43 -1.17 6.98
CA TRP A 80 5.04 -1.49 8.28
C TRP A 80 6.16 -2.53 8.21
N LYS A 81 6.57 -2.95 7.02
CA LYS A 81 7.67 -3.90 6.83
C LYS A 81 9.04 -3.21 6.89
N GLY A 82 9.08 -1.89 6.79
CA GLY A 82 10.29 -1.08 6.90
C GLY A 82 10.74 -0.80 8.33
N GLU A 83 11.82 -0.04 8.47
CA GLU A 83 12.41 0.34 9.76
C GLU A 83 11.47 1.15 10.65
N ASP A 84 10.57 1.93 10.05
CA ASP A 84 9.57 2.72 10.77
C ASP A 84 8.42 1.86 11.34
N GLY A 85 8.22 0.64 10.83
CA GLY A 85 7.18 -0.27 11.29
C GLY A 85 5.79 0.38 11.27
N ALA A 86 5.01 0.18 12.34
CA ALA A 86 3.69 0.78 12.49
C ALA A 86 3.66 2.32 12.50
N LYS A 87 4.82 3.00 12.54
CA LYS A 87 4.88 4.47 12.44
C LYS A 87 4.60 4.97 11.03
N GLY A 88 4.75 4.09 10.02
CA GLY A 88 4.70 4.45 8.61
C GLY A 88 5.91 5.26 8.18
N GLU A 89 6.27 5.15 6.90
CA GLU A 89 7.29 6.01 6.33
C GLU A 89 6.71 7.40 6.06
N ARG A 90 7.51 8.44 6.30
CA ARG A 90 7.17 9.84 6.03
C ARG A 90 7.77 10.27 4.70
N GLY A 91 7.13 11.25 4.07
CA GLY A 91 7.63 11.84 2.83
C GLY A 91 6.94 13.14 2.44
N ARG A 92 7.14 13.51 1.18
CA ARG A 92 6.50 14.65 0.54
C ARG A 92 5.88 14.22 -0.78
N TRP A 93 4.89 14.98 -1.24
CA TRP A 93 4.34 14.80 -2.57
C TRP A 93 4.17 16.13 -3.31
N GLU A 94 4.21 16.06 -4.63
CA GLU A 94 3.98 17.18 -5.54
C GLU A 94 3.30 16.69 -6.84
N LEU A 95 2.79 17.62 -7.65
CA LEU A 95 2.34 17.30 -8.99
C LEU A 95 3.46 17.55 -9.99
N VAL A 96 3.82 16.53 -10.76
CA VAL A 96 4.79 16.62 -11.85
C VAL A 96 4.13 16.11 -13.12
N ASN A 97 4.05 16.96 -14.15
CA ASN A 97 3.47 16.60 -15.46
C ASN A 97 2.08 15.92 -15.39
N GLY A 98 1.23 16.37 -14.46
CA GLY A 98 -0.12 15.82 -14.29
C GLY A 98 -0.21 14.49 -13.53
N THR A 99 0.89 14.03 -12.94
CA THR A 99 0.99 12.85 -12.05
C THR A 99 1.28 13.27 -10.62
N ILE A 100 0.94 12.44 -9.65
CA ILE A 100 1.35 12.61 -8.24
C ILE A 100 2.72 11.98 -8.08
N ASP A 101 3.73 12.77 -7.72
CA ASP A 101 5.10 12.33 -7.41
C ASP A 101 5.25 12.32 -5.88
N ILE A 102 5.44 11.14 -5.29
CA ILE A 102 5.57 10.93 -3.84
C ILE A 102 7.00 10.48 -3.57
N ARG A 103 7.70 11.16 -2.66
CA ARG A 103 9.07 10.85 -2.25
C ARG A 103 9.12 10.60 -0.76
N LEU A 104 9.44 9.37 -0.38
CA LEU A 104 9.58 8.93 1.00
C LEU A 104 10.99 9.20 1.51
N ASN A 105 11.12 9.37 2.83
CA ASN A 105 12.39 9.66 3.50
C ASN A 105 13.40 8.51 3.39
N SER A 106 12.91 7.29 3.16
CA SER A 106 13.72 6.11 2.83
C SER A 106 14.40 6.21 1.46
N GLY A 107 13.96 7.16 0.62
CA GLY A 107 14.40 7.33 -0.76
C GLY A 107 13.51 6.62 -1.78
N TRP A 108 12.50 5.85 -1.34
CA TRP A 108 11.48 5.31 -2.24
C TRP A 108 10.69 6.45 -2.90
N ARG A 109 10.32 6.24 -4.17
CA ARG A 109 9.45 7.15 -4.90
C ARG A 109 8.29 6.39 -5.52
N ASP A 110 7.08 6.86 -5.29
CA ASP A 110 5.88 6.38 -5.94
C ASP A 110 5.32 7.45 -6.88
N VAL A 111 4.84 7.05 -8.05
CA VAL A 111 4.18 7.91 -9.02
C VAL A 111 2.78 7.37 -9.27
N ILE A 112 1.77 8.21 -9.09
CA ILE A 112 0.38 7.90 -9.43
C ILE A 112 -0.01 8.69 -10.68
N SER A 113 -0.41 7.99 -11.73
CA SER A 113 -0.90 8.58 -12.98
C SER A 113 -2.34 8.18 -13.24
N ARG A 114 -3.11 9.05 -13.91
CA ARG A 114 -4.44 8.68 -14.37
C ARG A 114 -4.32 7.80 -15.61
N SER A 115 -5.12 6.74 -15.68
CA SER A 115 -5.30 5.92 -16.87
C SER A 115 -6.75 5.96 -17.34
N ALA A 116 -7.07 5.28 -18.44
CA ALA A 116 -8.44 5.21 -18.94
C ALA A 116 -9.38 4.45 -17.98
N LEU A 117 -8.84 3.58 -17.11
CA LEU A 117 -9.59 2.69 -16.23
C LEU A 117 -9.58 3.13 -14.75
N GLY A 118 -8.74 4.11 -14.40
CA GLY A 118 -8.59 4.57 -13.02
C GLY A 118 -7.28 5.31 -12.82
N TYR A 119 -6.49 4.83 -11.87
CA TYR A 119 -5.15 5.34 -11.61
C TYR A 119 -4.18 4.18 -11.52
N ASP A 120 -2.99 4.38 -12.07
CA ASP A 120 -1.90 3.43 -12.05
C ASP A 120 -0.81 3.96 -11.12
N LYS A 121 -0.07 3.05 -10.50
CA LYS A 121 1.09 3.31 -9.63
C LYS A 121 2.34 2.76 -10.30
N LEU A 122 3.43 3.53 -10.26
CA LEU A 122 4.80 3.06 -10.47
C LEU A 122 5.63 3.33 -9.21
N GLY A 123 6.41 2.33 -8.77
CA GLY A 123 7.30 2.42 -7.60
C GLY A 123 8.77 2.29 -8.00
N TYR A 124 9.59 3.19 -7.46
CA TYR A 124 11.02 3.33 -7.76
C TYR A 124 11.83 3.17 -6.46
N PRO A 125 12.84 2.29 -6.44
CA PRO A 125 13.64 2.04 -5.26
C PRO A 125 14.57 3.22 -4.96
N PRO A 126 15.18 3.28 -3.76
CA PRO A 126 16.14 4.32 -3.42
C PRO A 126 17.32 4.46 -4.40
N GLY A 127 17.65 5.72 -4.72
CA GLY A 127 18.80 6.18 -5.53
C GLY A 127 18.42 6.66 -6.93
N LEU A 128 19.13 7.57 -7.60
CA LEU A 128 20.18 8.53 -7.22
C LEU A 128 19.54 9.86 -6.77
N ALA A 129 20.34 10.83 -6.27
CA ALA A 129 19.87 12.16 -5.86
C ALA A 129 19.00 12.83 -6.96
N PRO A 130 18.05 13.72 -6.60
CA PRO A 130 17.26 14.46 -7.57
C PRO A 130 18.16 15.08 -8.66
N GLY A 131 17.97 14.66 -9.92
CA GLY A 131 18.74 15.16 -11.07
C GLY A 131 20.00 14.35 -11.46
N SER A 132 20.27 13.19 -10.85
CA SER A 132 21.41 12.35 -11.26
C SER A 132 20.98 11.08 -12.01
N GLY A 133 21.20 11.10 -13.34
CA GLY A 133 21.16 9.92 -14.21
C GLY A 133 19.78 9.47 -14.69
N PRO A 134 19.73 8.55 -15.68
CA PRO A 134 18.48 8.01 -16.18
C PRO A 134 17.69 7.41 -15.01
N GLN A 135 16.44 7.85 -14.89
CA GLN A 135 15.47 7.32 -13.93
C GLN A 135 15.57 5.79 -13.98
N LYS A 136 16.01 5.16 -12.88
CA LYS A 136 15.97 3.69 -12.79
C LYS A 136 14.54 3.27 -13.12
N GLU A 137 14.39 2.21 -13.90
CA GLU A 137 13.09 1.64 -14.24
C GLU A 137 12.27 1.38 -12.97
N ALA A 138 10.94 1.50 -13.06
CA ALA A 138 10.07 1.14 -11.96
C ALA A 138 10.27 -0.35 -11.61
N VAL A 139 10.41 -0.66 -10.32
CA VAL A 139 10.58 -2.05 -9.84
C VAL A 139 9.27 -2.65 -9.34
N ASN A 140 8.23 -1.82 -9.25
CA ASN A 140 6.89 -2.22 -8.86
C ASN A 140 5.88 -1.38 -9.65
N SER A 141 4.76 -1.98 -10.03
CA SER A 141 3.65 -1.33 -10.69
C SER A 141 2.34 -1.98 -10.27
N GLY A 142 1.27 -1.20 -10.19
CA GLY A 142 -0.08 -1.72 -9.92
C GLY A 142 -1.14 -0.65 -10.05
N ASP A 143 -2.34 -0.92 -9.57
CA ASP A 143 -3.39 0.07 -9.50
C ASP A 143 -3.19 0.99 -8.29
N ALA A 144 -3.65 2.23 -8.41
CA ALA A 144 -3.85 3.14 -7.30
C ALA A 144 -5.35 3.39 -7.12
N VAL A 145 -5.87 3.11 -5.92
CA VAL A 145 -7.30 3.24 -5.64
C VAL A 145 -7.53 4.26 -4.54
N LYS A 146 -8.28 5.32 -4.84
CA LYS A 146 -8.65 6.31 -3.83
C LYS A 146 -9.60 5.66 -2.81
N VAL A 147 -9.19 5.64 -1.54
CA VAL A 147 -10.01 5.08 -0.45
C VAL A 147 -11.18 6.02 -0.18
N SER A 148 -12.37 5.44 -0.03
CA SER A 148 -13.61 6.17 0.25
C SER A 148 -14.52 5.36 1.17
N GLY A 149 -15.59 5.96 1.67
CA GLY A 149 -16.52 5.33 2.61
C GLY A 149 -16.21 5.66 4.07
N ASP A 150 -16.97 5.06 4.98
CA ASP A 150 -16.90 5.33 6.42
C ASP A 150 -15.55 4.96 7.04
N ASP A 151 -14.88 3.95 6.49
CA ASP A 151 -13.57 3.44 6.92
C ASP A 151 -12.46 4.49 6.82
N LEU A 152 -12.59 5.43 5.88
CA LEU A 152 -11.56 6.42 5.58
C LEU A 152 -11.15 7.26 6.80
N ARG A 153 -12.06 7.50 7.75
CA ARG A 153 -11.75 8.30 8.95
C ARG A 153 -10.79 7.59 9.91
N PHE A 154 -10.68 6.26 9.83
CA PHE A 154 -9.82 5.43 10.67
C PHE A 154 -8.55 4.96 9.98
N VAL A 155 -8.53 4.85 8.65
CA VAL A 155 -7.32 4.47 7.90
C VAL A 155 -6.19 5.47 8.15
N GLY A 156 -4.99 4.96 8.43
CA GLY A 156 -3.78 5.75 8.65
C GLY A 156 -2.99 5.34 9.89
N VAL A 157 -2.01 6.16 10.25
CA VAL A 157 -1.18 5.94 11.45
C VAL A 157 -1.71 6.76 12.63
N TRP A 158 -1.93 6.09 13.74
CA TRP A 158 -2.42 6.63 15.00
C TRP A 158 -1.34 6.60 16.06
N ILE A 159 -1.38 7.58 16.96
CA ILE A 159 -0.63 7.58 18.19
C ILE A 159 -1.61 7.38 19.33
N ILE A 160 -1.50 6.21 19.95
CA ILE A 160 -2.32 5.74 21.05
C ILE A 160 -1.44 5.76 22.30
N PRO A 161 -1.84 6.42 23.40
CA PRO A 161 -1.12 6.26 24.66
C PRO A 161 -1.23 4.82 25.17
N GLY A 162 -0.11 4.25 25.63
CA GLY A 162 -0.11 2.90 26.20
C GLY A 162 -1.16 2.72 27.30
N ALA A 163 -1.86 1.58 27.28
CA ALA A 163 -2.97 1.30 28.19
C ALA A 163 -2.52 1.02 29.64
N LEU A 164 -1.26 0.62 29.84
CA LEU A 164 -0.71 0.29 31.16
C LEU A 164 0.08 1.47 31.74
N ALA A 165 0.01 1.64 33.06
CA ALA A 165 0.78 2.64 33.77
C ALA A 165 2.30 2.36 33.63
N GLY A 166 3.07 3.36 33.22
CA GLY A 166 4.51 3.26 32.94
C GLY A 166 5.00 4.50 32.20
N PRO A 167 6.27 4.56 31.76
CA PRO A 167 6.72 5.62 30.86
C PRO A 167 5.75 5.68 29.68
N LYS A 168 5.21 6.87 29.37
CA LYS A 168 4.28 7.05 28.26
C LYS A 168 5.02 6.77 26.95
N TYR A 169 5.04 5.51 26.52
CA TYR A 169 5.48 5.16 25.19
C TYR A 169 4.32 5.52 24.25
N GLU A 170 4.60 6.41 23.28
CA GLU A 170 3.69 6.62 22.16
C GLU A 170 3.60 5.30 21.38
N LEU A 171 2.45 4.62 21.46
CA LEU A 171 2.16 3.45 20.64
C LEU A 171 1.72 3.94 19.28
N TYR A 172 2.50 3.64 18.25
CA TYR A 172 2.06 3.86 16.88
C TYR A 172 1.22 2.66 16.44
N THR A 173 0.10 2.94 15.79
CA THR A 173 -0.82 1.94 15.26
C THR A 173 -1.18 2.30 13.83
N ALA A 174 -0.78 1.46 12.89
CA ALA A 174 -1.13 1.59 11.48
C ALA A 174 -2.40 0.79 11.20
N LEU A 175 -3.44 1.45 10.67
CA LEU A 175 -4.69 0.85 10.23
C LEU A 175 -4.80 0.96 8.72
N ARG A 176 -4.88 -0.18 8.03
CA ARG A 176 -5.02 -0.26 6.58
C ARG A 176 -6.47 -0.43 6.16
N SER A 177 -6.81 0.04 4.97
CA SER A 177 -8.16 -0.08 4.39
C SER A 177 -8.60 -1.51 4.08
N ASP A 178 -7.68 -2.48 4.14
CA ASP A 178 -7.97 -3.92 4.02
C ASP A 178 -8.38 -4.57 5.36
N GLY A 179 -8.53 -3.78 6.42
CA GLY A 179 -8.90 -4.26 7.75
C GLY A 179 -7.72 -4.82 8.55
N MET A 180 -6.48 -4.66 8.09
CA MET A 180 -5.30 -5.10 8.83
C MET A 180 -4.75 -3.98 9.72
N ALA A 181 -4.21 -4.37 10.89
CA ALA A 181 -3.66 -3.46 11.87
C ALA A 181 -2.28 -3.92 12.35
N MET A 182 -1.39 -2.98 12.61
CA MET A 182 -0.07 -3.23 13.21
C MET A 182 0.21 -2.21 14.31
N LYS A 183 0.79 -2.65 15.43
CA LYS A 183 1.22 -1.78 16.52
C LYS A 183 2.75 -1.76 16.65
N SER A 184 3.33 -0.68 17.17
CA SER A 184 4.79 -0.49 17.22
C SER A 184 5.51 -1.14 18.41
N ILE A 185 4.80 -1.92 19.22
CA ILE A 185 5.32 -2.56 20.42
C ILE A 185 4.97 -4.05 20.42
N ASP A 186 5.57 -4.76 21.36
CA ASP A 186 5.40 -6.19 21.59
C ASP A 186 5.92 -7.08 20.45
N ALA A 187 6.22 -8.33 20.78
CA ALA A 187 6.65 -9.32 19.78
C ALA A 187 5.47 -9.82 18.91
N ILE A 188 4.25 -9.80 19.46
CA ILE A 188 3.01 -10.09 18.76
C ILE A 188 2.28 -8.76 18.60
N ASN A 189 2.33 -8.22 17.37
CA ASN A 189 2.00 -6.83 17.12
C ASN A 189 1.05 -6.61 15.94
N GLN A 190 0.54 -7.68 15.35
CA GLN A 190 -0.44 -7.64 14.27
C GLN A 190 -1.86 -7.88 14.81
N GLY A 191 -2.84 -7.40 14.06
CA GLY A 191 -4.24 -7.56 14.36
C GLY A 191 -5.11 -7.25 13.15
N THR A 192 -6.40 -7.22 13.40
CA THR A 192 -7.42 -6.80 12.42
C THR A 192 -8.26 -5.68 12.99
N TRP A 193 -8.95 -4.93 12.15
CA TRP A 193 -9.89 -3.93 12.59
C TRP A 193 -11.10 -3.85 11.67
N GLN A 194 -12.21 -3.39 12.25
CA GLN A 194 -13.47 -3.16 11.54
C GLN A 194 -14.26 -2.02 12.20
N ILE A 195 -15.25 -1.47 11.51
CA ILE A 195 -16.17 -0.50 12.11
C ILE A 195 -17.42 -1.21 12.62
N GLU A 196 -17.77 -0.93 13.87
CA GLU A 196 -19.05 -1.29 14.47
C GLU A 196 -19.67 -0.04 15.09
N SER A 197 -20.91 0.29 14.73
CA SER A 197 -21.64 1.45 15.28
C SER A 197 -20.86 2.77 15.23
N GLY A 198 -20.06 2.97 14.18
CA GLY A 198 -19.25 4.19 13.99
C GLY A 198 -17.93 4.22 14.76
N ILE A 199 -17.59 3.16 15.49
CA ILE A 199 -16.36 2.99 16.28
C ILE A 199 -15.45 2.01 15.55
N ALA A 200 -14.14 2.26 15.49
CA ALA A 200 -13.20 1.26 15.01
C ALA A 200 -12.86 0.30 16.15
N HIS A 201 -13.05 -1.00 15.92
CA HIS A 201 -12.71 -2.09 16.81
C HIS A 201 -11.47 -2.80 16.27
N LEU A 202 -10.41 -2.85 17.08
CA LEU A 202 -9.12 -3.45 16.75
C LEU A 202 -8.95 -4.71 17.60
N TYR A 203 -8.74 -5.85 16.95
CA TYR A 203 -8.52 -7.15 17.56
C TYR A 203 -7.06 -7.56 17.35
N TRP A 204 -6.28 -7.56 18.43
CA TRP A 204 -4.86 -7.88 18.38
C TRP A 204 -4.62 -9.38 18.54
N ALA A 205 -3.61 -9.91 17.85
CA ALA A 205 -3.28 -11.33 17.87
C ALA A 205 -2.81 -11.84 19.25
N ASP A 206 -2.38 -10.95 20.14
CA ASP A 206 -2.04 -11.26 21.53
C ASP A 206 -3.26 -11.24 22.48
N GLY A 207 -4.45 -11.01 21.94
CA GLY A 207 -5.72 -11.01 22.67
C GLY A 207 -6.12 -9.66 23.26
N TRP A 208 -5.33 -8.60 23.05
CA TRP A 208 -5.78 -7.26 23.38
C TRP A 208 -6.92 -6.83 22.45
N HIS A 209 -7.82 -6.00 22.97
CA HIS A 209 -8.82 -5.31 22.16
C HIS A 209 -8.70 -3.80 22.38
N THR A 210 -8.78 -3.03 21.31
CA THR A 210 -8.74 -1.56 21.36
C THR A 210 -9.89 -0.99 20.56
N THR A 211 -10.56 0.04 21.06
CA THR A 211 -11.47 0.86 20.26
C THR A 211 -10.87 2.22 19.96
N ILE A 212 -11.23 2.79 18.82
CA ILE A 212 -11.04 4.20 18.49
C ILE A 212 -12.41 4.78 18.16
N GLU A 213 -12.91 5.65 19.03
CA GLU A 213 -14.23 6.27 18.92
C GLU A 213 -14.10 7.77 18.59
N PRO A 214 -14.83 8.30 17.60
CA PRO A 214 -14.92 9.74 17.40
C PRO A 214 -15.70 10.38 18.56
N VAL A 215 -15.33 11.60 18.92
CA VAL A 215 -16.02 12.42 19.92
C VAL A 215 -16.60 13.65 19.20
N ASP A 216 -17.68 14.23 19.72
CA ASP A 216 -18.43 15.33 19.09
C ASP A 216 -17.59 16.57 18.76
N ASP A 217 -16.47 16.78 19.46
CA ASP A 217 -15.52 17.87 19.22
C ASP A 217 -14.54 17.60 18.06
N GLY A 218 -14.71 16.47 17.36
CA GLY A 218 -13.85 16.04 16.26
C GLY A 218 -12.54 15.38 16.70
N THR A 219 -12.34 15.19 18.01
CA THR A 219 -11.24 14.37 18.53
C THR A 219 -11.60 12.88 18.46
N PHE A 220 -10.61 12.04 18.72
CA PHE A 220 -10.80 10.60 18.83
C PHE A 220 -10.32 10.15 20.19
N PHE A 221 -11.03 9.20 20.78
CA PHE A 221 -10.71 8.61 22.06
C PHE A 221 -10.48 7.11 21.87
N SER A 222 -9.59 6.54 22.68
CA SER A 222 -9.35 5.11 22.69
C SER A 222 -9.64 4.49 24.03
N LYS A 223 -10.08 3.24 23.99
CA LYS A 223 -10.20 2.35 25.15
C LYS A 223 -9.52 1.05 24.80
N SER A 224 -8.77 0.47 25.72
CA SER A 224 -8.06 -0.79 25.50
C SER A 224 -8.29 -1.76 26.65
N TRP A 225 -8.52 -3.02 26.32
CA TRP A 225 -8.75 -4.12 27.26
C TRP A 225 -7.67 -5.16 27.07
N LYS A 226 -7.01 -5.52 28.17
CA LYS A 226 -6.05 -6.62 28.20
C LYS A 226 -6.74 -7.96 27.89
N PRO A 227 -5.99 -8.99 27.48
CA PRO A 227 -6.55 -10.29 27.18
C PRO A 227 -7.40 -10.85 28.32
N GLY A 228 -8.57 -11.38 27.98
CA GLY A 228 -9.51 -12.00 28.91
C GLY A 228 -10.44 -11.03 29.66
N VAL A 229 -10.32 -9.72 29.49
CA VAL A 229 -11.27 -8.74 30.05
C VAL A 229 -12.41 -8.52 29.07
N ALA A 230 -13.65 -8.58 29.54
CA ALA A 230 -14.83 -8.34 28.72
C ALA A 230 -14.98 -6.86 28.33
N LEU A 231 -15.55 -6.58 27.15
CA LEU A 231 -15.65 -5.20 26.62
C LEU A 231 -16.64 -4.31 27.36
N ASN A 232 -17.55 -4.90 28.15
CA ASN A 232 -18.46 -4.19 29.03
C ASN A 232 -17.86 -3.90 30.42
N GLU A 233 -16.64 -4.39 30.71
CA GLU A 233 -15.90 -4.06 31.91
C GLU A 233 -15.02 -2.81 31.70
N MET A 234 -14.47 -2.30 32.80
CA MET A 234 -13.59 -1.13 32.78
C MET A 234 -12.37 -1.38 31.89
N PRO A 235 -12.04 -0.45 30.96
CA PRO A 235 -10.86 -0.60 30.12
C PRO A 235 -9.59 -0.59 30.97
N SER A 236 -8.59 -1.34 30.53
CA SER A 236 -7.25 -1.34 31.13
C SER A 236 -6.57 0.01 30.97
N GLY A 237 -6.88 0.73 29.89
CA GLY A 237 -6.47 2.11 29.70
C GLY A 237 -7.34 2.83 28.68
N SER A 238 -7.40 4.15 28.80
CA SER A 238 -8.17 4.99 27.90
C SER A 238 -7.56 6.38 27.78
N ALA A 239 -7.54 6.94 26.57
CA ALA A 239 -6.97 8.25 26.32
C ALA A 239 -7.42 8.85 24.99
N VAL A 240 -7.32 10.18 24.87
CA VAL A 240 -7.38 10.88 23.59
C VAL A 240 -6.25 10.38 22.69
N VAL A 241 -6.56 10.13 21.43
CA VAL A 241 -5.61 9.67 20.41
C VAL A 241 -5.54 10.68 19.27
N ARG A 242 -4.46 10.62 18.50
CA ARG A 242 -4.26 11.51 17.35
C ARG A 242 -3.75 10.72 16.15
N ARG A 243 -4.16 11.13 14.96
CA ARG A 243 -3.54 10.69 13.71
C ARG A 243 -2.22 11.41 13.51
N VAL A 244 -1.25 10.72 12.89
CA VAL A 244 0.04 11.31 12.51
C VAL A 244 -0.16 12.39 11.43
N MET A 245 -1.16 12.24 10.55
CA MET A 245 -1.59 13.26 9.59
C MET A 245 -3.12 13.35 9.51
N LYS A 246 -3.64 14.53 9.17
CA LYS A 246 -5.07 14.83 9.05
C LYS A 246 -5.49 14.94 7.59
#